data_AF-A0A953U0C6-F1
#
_entry.id   AF-A0A953U0C6-F1
#
_cell.length_a   1.000
_cell.length_b   1.000
_cell.length_c   1.000
_cell.angle_alpha   90.00
_cell.angle_beta   90.00
_cell.angle_gamma   90.00
#
_symmetry.space_group_name_H-M   'P 1'
#
loop_
_entity.id
_entity.type
_entity.pdbx_description
1 polymer ?
#
loop_
_entity_poly.entity_id
_entity_poly.type
_entity_poly.pdbx_seq_one_letter_code
_entity_poly.pdbx_strand_id
1 'polypeptide(L)'
;MPTPLQYANQYRNLTVAFGDGPVTVRIERYHIGAWDKEADHLIDAAVGDFQQQKKKNPSFALTLTVSGRAVSFRDVNVLRRCLHYAFEGKGSPEDCQVGAQMAVLRKRTTKANLPRYCQDHMGLDCNGFVGNYLWYARGHKTWPDMMPGDNEGPNALIDDLVFKGTTPVAGLGLLQPGTLNIFGLLDRHNRVVPKDSSSAHAHIVISEPGKFTPSSFVTNSFGGLDARSGIWGHPALWCVESTGPQHHIGLKDGWYALTEMIDSKTNRLQSVHGHSTFKAFRVYRGTKNEWDNFTIGSLSATT
;
A
#
# COMPACT_ATOMS: atom_id res chain seq x y z
N MET A 1 -1.94 10.13 -14.12
CA MET A 1 -1.88 9.57 -12.75
C MET A 1 -0.78 8.53 -12.71
N PRO A 2 -0.01 8.38 -11.61
CA PRO A 2 0.98 7.32 -11.54
C PRO A 2 0.30 5.94 -11.56
N THR A 3 0.93 4.96 -12.19
CA THR A 3 0.53 3.55 -12.04
C THR A 3 0.89 3.04 -10.64
N PRO A 4 0.36 1.90 -10.17
CA PRO A 4 0.73 1.34 -8.87
C PRO A 4 2.25 1.12 -8.73
N LEU A 5 2.92 0.65 -9.78
CA LEU A 5 4.38 0.49 -9.77
C LEU A 5 5.11 1.83 -9.68
N GLN A 6 4.66 2.84 -10.43
CA GLN A 6 5.21 4.19 -10.33
C GLN A 6 5.01 4.77 -8.92
N TYR A 7 3.85 4.53 -8.30
CA TYR A 7 3.55 4.97 -6.94
C TYR A 7 4.42 4.25 -5.90
N ALA A 8 4.59 2.93 -6.02
CA ALA A 8 5.53 2.18 -5.18
C ALA A 8 6.97 2.70 -5.31
N ASN A 9 7.39 3.11 -6.50
CA ASN A 9 8.71 3.69 -6.72
C ASN A 9 8.89 5.06 -6.04
N GLN A 10 7.82 5.79 -5.72
CA GLN A 10 7.89 7.02 -4.92
C GLN A 10 8.31 6.71 -3.47
N TYR A 11 7.85 5.59 -2.90
CA TYR A 11 8.30 5.13 -1.58
C TYR A 11 9.73 4.57 -1.60
N ARG A 12 10.09 3.83 -2.66
CA ARG A 12 11.42 3.23 -2.82
C ARG A 12 12.52 4.23 -3.11
N ASN A 13 12.18 5.40 -3.64
CA ASN A 13 13.11 6.46 -4.01
C ASN A 13 12.64 7.80 -3.44
N LEU A 14 12.25 7.81 -2.17
CA LEU A 14 11.64 8.97 -1.55
C LEU A 14 12.69 10.06 -1.33
N THR A 15 12.60 11.15 -2.08
CA THR A 15 13.50 12.29 -1.94
C THR A 15 13.01 13.22 -0.84
N VAL A 16 13.81 13.40 0.21
CA VAL A 16 13.54 14.30 1.33
C VAL A 16 14.39 15.55 1.17
N ALA A 17 13.76 16.71 0.96
CA ALA A 17 14.46 17.96 0.68
C ALA A 17 14.89 18.68 1.97
N PHE A 18 16.10 19.24 1.94
CA PHE A 18 16.66 20.10 2.98
C PHE A 18 17.38 21.29 2.33
N GLY A 19 17.63 22.37 3.09
CA GLY A 19 18.24 23.59 2.56
C GLY A 19 19.67 23.41 2.02
N ASP A 20 20.41 22.43 2.54
CA ASP A 20 21.76 22.03 2.15
C ASP A 20 21.76 20.81 1.19
N GLY A 21 20.62 20.50 0.57
CA GLY A 21 20.49 19.45 -0.45
C GLY A 21 19.65 18.25 -0.01
N PRO A 22 19.06 17.52 -0.97
CA PRO A 22 18.14 16.42 -0.67
C PRO A 22 18.86 15.15 -0.19
N VAL A 23 18.10 14.27 0.47
CA VAL A 23 18.50 12.91 0.85
C VAL A 23 17.46 11.93 0.31
N THR A 24 17.90 10.87 -0.36
CA THR A 24 16.99 9.79 -0.81
C THR A 24 16.91 8.72 0.27
N VAL A 25 15.68 8.33 0.62
CA VAL A 25 15.37 7.26 1.59
C VAL A 25 14.44 6.22 0.96
N ARG A 26 14.30 5.06 1.63
CA ARG A 26 13.42 3.97 1.19
C ARG A 26 12.39 3.69 2.28
N ILE A 27 11.10 3.74 1.94
CA ILE A 27 9.99 3.36 2.82
C ILE A 27 9.36 2.09 2.26
N GLU A 28 10.05 0.97 2.43
CA GLU A 28 9.62 -0.29 1.83
C GLU A 28 9.42 -1.38 2.85
N ARG A 29 9.60 -1.11 4.14
CA ARG A 29 9.42 -2.10 5.20
C ARG A 29 7.96 -2.44 5.40
N TYR A 30 7.62 -3.72 5.56
CA TYR A 30 6.28 -4.08 6.00
C TYR A 30 6.11 -3.71 7.48
N HIS A 31 5.11 -2.90 7.78
CA HIS A 31 4.82 -2.46 9.13
C HIS A 31 3.31 -2.44 9.34
N ILE A 32 2.83 -3.32 10.22
CA ILE A 32 1.43 -3.42 10.63
C ILE A 32 1.38 -3.35 12.15
N GLY A 33 0.50 -2.52 12.69
CA GLY A 33 0.31 -2.35 14.14
C GLY A 33 0.74 -0.97 14.63
N ALA A 34 1.00 -0.89 15.93
CA ALA A 34 1.45 0.34 16.56
C ALA A 34 2.88 0.69 16.13
N TRP A 35 3.15 1.98 15.95
CA TRP A 35 4.50 2.48 15.79
C TRP A 35 5.34 2.24 17.06
N ASP A 36 6.66 2.44 16.96
CA ASP A 36 7.56 2.27 18.09
C ASP A 36 7.71 3.51 18.97
N LYS A 37 8.33 3.36 20.14
CA LYS A 37 8.55 4.45 21.09
C LYS A 37 9.33 5.63 20.50
N GLU A 38 10.14 5.40 19.46
CA GLU A 38 10.89 6.49 18.82
C GLU A 38 9.95 7.38 18.00
N ALA A 39 8.98 6.80 17.30
CA ALA A 39 7.92 7.55 16.65
C ALA A 39 7.11 8.38 17.65
N ASP A 40 6.73 7.83 18.82
CA ASP A 40 6.06 8.58 19.90
C ASP A 40 6.85 9.83 20.30
N HIS A 41 8.14 9.66 20.61
CA HIS A 41 9.01 10.76 21.03
C HIS A 41 9.10 11.85 19.95
N LEU A 42 9.19 11.46 18.68
CA LEU A 42 9.22 12.42 17.57
C LEU A 42 7.90 13.18 17.46
N ILE A 43 6.76 12.47 17.48
CA ILE A 43 5.43 13.06 17.37
C ILE A 43 5.21 14.06 18.49
N ASP A 44 5.48 13.67 19.74
CA ASP A 44 5.33 14.54 20.91
C ASP A 44 6.22 15.77 20.83
N ALA A 45 7.50 15.59 20.45
CA ALA A 45 8.42 16.71 20.28
C ALA A 45 7.98 17.68 19.17
N ALA A 46 7.50 17.15 18.04
CA ALA A 46 7.04 17.93 16.90
C ALA A 46 5.77 18.73 17.24
N VAL A 47 4.77 18.07 17.83
CA VAL A 47 3.50 18.66 18.24
C VAL A 47 3.71 19.67 19.36
N GLY A 48 4.52 19.32 20.37
CA GLY A 48 4.82 20.16 21.51
C GLY A 48 5.48 21.47 21.09
N ASP A 49 6.52 21.42 20.24
CA ASP A 49 7.14 22.65 19.73
C ASP A 49 6.16 23.46 18.88
N PHE A 50 5.40 22.82 17.97
CA PHE A 50 4.41 23.53 17.15
C PHE A 50 3.43 24.34 18.01
N GLN A 51 2.90 23.73 19.08
CA GLN A 51 2.01 24.39 20.02
C GLN A 51 2.70 25.52 20.80
N GLN A 52 3.95 25.34 21.21
CA GLN A 52 4.73 26.40 21.85
C GLN A 52 4.96 27.60 20.93
N GLN A 53 5.29 27.36 19.66
CA GLN A 53 5.45 28.42 18.66
C GLN A 53 4.11 29.14 18.41
N LYS A 54 3.00 28.41 18.32
CA LYS A 54 1.65 28.98 18.21
C LYS A 54 1.26 29.86 19.40
N LYS A 55 1.64 29.48 20.63
CA LYS A 55 1.42 30.32 21.83
C LYS A 55 2.17 31.65 21.75
N LYS A 56 3.39 31.64 21.20
CA LYS A 56 4.22 32.85 21.02
C LYS A 56 3.77 33.69 19.83
N ASN A 57 3.34 33.04 18.75
CA ASN A 57 2.85 33.66 17.53
C ASN A 57 1.63 32.89 17.01
N PRO A 58 0.41 33.39 17.24
CA PRO A 58 -0.82 32.72 16.76
C PRO A 58 -0.84 32.47 15.24
N SER A 59 -0.17 33.32 14.46
CA SER A 59 -0.06 33.19 13.00
C SER A 59 1.02 32.19 12.55
N PHE A 60 1.78 31.59 13.48
CA PHE A 60 2.85 30.65 13.17
C PHE A 60 2.38 29.55 12.20
N ALA A 61 3.24 29.23 11.24
CA ALA A 61 3.06 28.10 10.35
C ALA A 61 4.40 27.38 10.21
N LEU A 62 4.38 26.06 10.34
CA LEU A 62 5.55 25.23 10.05
C LEU A 62 5.60 25.01 8.54
N THR A 63 6.67 25.46 7.88
CA THR A 63 6.87 25.23 6.45
C THR A 63 7.88 24.11 6.24
N LEU A 64 7.48 23.08 5.49
CA LEU A 64 8.32 21.95 5.08
C LEU A 64 8.36 21.87 3.55
N THR A 65 9.32 21.13 2.99
CA THR A 65 9.38 20.88 1.53
C THR A 65 8.88 19.47 1.22
N VAL A 66 7.76 19.36 0.52
CA VAL A 66 7.08 18.09 0.21
C VAL A 66 6.87 18.02 -1.30
N SER A 67 7.28 16.91 -1.91
CA SER A 67 7.27 16.73 -3.38
C SER A 67 7.86 17.94 -4.15
N GLY A 68 8.95 18.52 -3.61
CA GLY A 68 9.65 19.67 -4.18
C GLY A 68 8.98 21.03 -3.99
N ARG A 69 7.89 21.12 -3.22
CA ARG A 69 7.12 22.34 -2.97
C ARG A 69 7.11 22.71 -1.49
N ALA A 70 7.08 24.01 -1.18
CA ALA A 70 6.88 24.48 0.18
C ALA A 70 5.42 24.23 0.61
N VAL A 71 5.22 23.58 1.75
CA VAL A 71 3.91 23.27 2.33
C VAL A 71 3.87 23.80 3.76
N SER A 72 2.85 24.61 4.06
CA SER A 72 2.70 25.26 5.35
C SER A 72 1.61 24.61 6.20
N PHE A 73 2.02 24.04 7.34
CA PHE A 73 1.14 23.49 8.35
C PHE A 73 0.72 24.60 9.32
N ARG A 74 -0.57 24.93 9.32
CA ARG A 74 -1.18 25.92 10.24
C ARG A 74 -1.99 25.27 11.37
N ASP A 75 -2.42 24.03 11.16
CA ASP A 75 -3.15 23.21 12.12
C ASP A 75 -2.25 22.08 12.63
N VAL A 76 -2.14 21.98 13.97
CA VAL A 76 -1.36 20.94 14.64
C VAL A 76 -1.96 19.54 14.42
N ASN A 77 -3.27 19.43 14.22
CA ASN A 77 -3.93 18.15 14.01
C ASN A 77 -3.58 17.55 12.65
N VAL A 78 -3.40 18.40 11.63
CA VAL A 78 -2.92 17.98 10.30
C VAL A 78 -1.48 17.46 10.41
N LEU A 79 -0.59 18.21 11.08
CA LEU A 79 0.79 17.77 11.31
C LEU A 79 0.83 16.44 12.07
N ARG A 80 0.09 16.34 13.19
CA ARG A 80 0.04 15.13 14.01
C ARG A 80 -0.38 13.92 13.19
N ARG A 81 -1.42 14.05 12.37
CA ARG A 81 -1.92 12.95 11.54
C ARG A 81 -0.91 12.51 10.49
N CYS A 82 -0.27 13.44 9.78
CA CYS A 82 0.78 13.11 8.81
C CYS A 82 1.89 12.28 9.47
N LEU A 83 2.31 12.71 10.67
CA LEU A 83 3.33 11.98 11.43
C LEU A 83 2.84 10.60 11.86
N HIS A 84 1.65 10.49 12.45
CA HIS A 84 1.07 9.20 12.82
C HIS A 84 1.08 8.23 11.63
N TYR A 85 0.52 8.65 10.49
CA TYR A 85 0.40 7.79 9.32
C TYR A 85 1.75 7.34 8.78
N ALA A 86 2.75 8.23 8.75
CA ALA A 86 4.11 7.88 8.32
C ALA A 86 4.72 6.74 9.15
N PHE A 87 4.34 6.61 10.42
CA PHE A 87 4.87 5.60 11.34
C PHE A 87 3.94 4.39 11.55
N GLU A 88 2.62 4.50 11.38
CA GLU A 88 1.66 3.36 11.46
C GLU A 88 1.63 2.47 10.22
N GLY A 89 2.38 2.82 9.18
CA GLY A 89 2.29 2.14 7.88
C GLY A 89 1.13 2.61 7.02
N LYS A 90 0.54 3.76 7.34
CA LYS A 90 -0.63 4.36 6.67
C LYS A 90 -0.31 5.59 5.83
N GLY A 91 0.94 6.04 5.83
CA GLY A 91 1.35 7.29 5.20
C GLY A 91 1.45 7.20 3.68
N SER A 92 1.03 8.27 3.01
CA SER A 92 1.42 8.53 1.63
C SER A 92 2.94 8.85 1.55
N PRO A 93 3.56 8.89 0.35
CA PRO A 93 4.93 9.35 0.20
C PRO A 93 5.16 10.74 0.82
N GLU A 94 4.18 11.63 0.70
CA GLU A 94 4.19 12.97 1.29
C GLU A 94 4.19 12.95 2.82
N ASP A 95 3.36 12.12 3.45
CA ASP A 95 3.37 11.93 4.91
C ASP A 95 4.75 11.45 5.38
N CYS A 96 5.35 10.50 4.66
CA CYS A 96 6.69 10.00 4.96
C CYS A 96 7.77 11.09 4.80
N GLN A 97 7.65 11.99 3.80
CA GLN A 97 8.56 13.14 3.66
C GLN A 97 8.44 14.10 4.85
N VAL A 98 7.24 14.32 5.37
CA VAL A 98 7.01 15.13 6.57
C VAL A 98 7.66 14.46 7.78
N GLY A 99 7.39 13.18 8.02
CA GLY A 99 8.00 12.41 9.11
C GLY A 99 9.53 12.45 9.07
N ALA A 100 10.13 12.27 7.89
CA ALA A 100 11.58 12.25 7.71
C ALA A 100 12.23 13.62 7.95
N GLN A 101 11.63 14.71 7.44
CA GLN A 101 12.08 16.07 7.73
C GLN A 101 11.99 16.38 9.23
N MET A 102 10.88 16.00 9.87
CA MET A 102 10.68 16.24 11.30
C MET A 102 11.70 15.48 12.15
N ALA A 103 12.06 14.24 11.79
CA ALA A 103 13.10 13.49 12.49
C ALA A 103 14.44 14.25 12.55
N VAL A 104 14.84 14.88 11.44
CA VAL A 104 16.06 15.71 11.38
C VAL A 104 15.88 17.04 12.11
N LEU A 105 14.78 17.77 11.87
CA LEU A 105 14.51 19.07 12.50
C LEU A 105 14.41 18.98 14.03
N ARG A 106 13.94 17.84 14.55
CA ARG A 106 13.85 17.55 15.99
C ARG A 106 15.08 16.83 16.55
N LYS A 107 16.15 16.72 15.77
CA LYS A 107 17.42 16.12 16.17
C LYS A 107 17.27 14.68 16.70
N ARG A 108 16.26 13.95 16.22
CA ARG A 108 16.09 12.50 16.48
C ARG A 108 17.07 11.69 15.64
N THR A 109 17.42 12.21 14.47
CA THR A 109 18.47 11.68 13.60
C THR A 109 19.22 12.81 12.90
N THR A 110 20.30 12.48 12.20
CA THR A 110 21.03 13.39 11.30
C THR A 110 20.63 13.12 9.85
N LYS A 111 20.90 14.05 8.94
CA LYS A 111 20.69 13.81 7.49
C LYS A 111 21.43 12.56 7.00
N ALA A 112 22.66 12.36 7.45
CA ALA A 112 23.48 11.20 7.07
C ALA A 112 22.86 9.87 7.55
N ASN A 113 22.21 9.87 8.72
CA ASN A 113 21.58 8.69 9.30
C ASN A 113 20.09 8.54 8.95
N LEU A 114 19.54 9.48 8.17
CA LEU A 114 18.12 9.49 7.82
C LEU A 114 17.66 8.23 7.07
N PRO A 115 18.41 7.67 6.09
CA PRO A 115 18.02 6.43 5.43
C PRO A 115 17.84 5.27 6.42
N ARG A 116 18.75 5.14 7.39
CA ARG A 116 18.68 4.11 8.43
C ARG A 116 17.51 4.35 9.38
N TYR A 117 17.29 5.59 9.80
CA TYR A 117 16.16 5.97 10.64
C TYR A 117 14.82 5.60 9.99
N CYS A 118 14.64 5.93 8.70
CA CYS A 118 13.44 5.57 7.96
C CYS A 118 13.26 4.04 7.86
N GLN A 119 14.33 3.28 7.64
CA GLN A 119 14.29 1.81 7.64
C GLN A 119 13.89 1.24 9.00
N ASP A 120 14.32 1.85 10.11
CA ASP A 120 14.10 1.32 11.46
C ASP A 120 12.74 1.73 12.03
N HIS A 121 12.17 2.86 11.61
CA HIS A 121 10.98 3.43 12.27
C HIS A 121 9.77 3.55 11.35
N MET A 122 9.94 3.64 10.03
CA MET A 122 8.83 3.80 9.09
C MET A 122 8.54 2.49 8.34
N GLY A 123 7.35 2.41 7.74
CA GLY A 123 6.98 1.28 6.90
C GLY A 123 5.64 1.50 6.23
N LEU A 124 5.09 0.44 5.67
CA LEU A 124 3.78 0.40 5.02
C LEU A 124 3.05 -0.89 5.37
N ASP A 125 1.77 -0.80 5.68
CA ASP A 125 0.89 -1.97 5.63
C ASP A 125 0.23 -2.10 4.25
N CYS A 126 -0.45 -3.23 4.02
CA CYS A 126 -1.05 -3.55 2.74
C CYS A 126 -2.15 -2.53 2.36
N ASN A 127 -3.04 -2.21 3.29
CA ASN A 127 -4.09 -1.20 3.09
C ASN A 127 -3.53 0.22 2.98
N GLY A 128 -2.45 0.53 3.68
CA GLY A 128 -1.77 1.82 3.65
C GLY A 128 -1.22 2.09 2.26
N PHE A 129 -0.58 1.09 1.64
CA PHE A 129 -0.16 1.22 0.25
C PHE A 129 -1.35 1.29 -0.73
N VAL A 130 -2.22 0.27 -0.75
CA VAL A 130 -3.30 0.19 -1.75
C VAL A 130 -4.33 1.30 -1.55
N GLY A 131 -4.71 1.57 -0.31
CA GLY A 131 -5.66 2.61 0.06
C GLY A 131 -5.16 4.02 -0.26
N ASN A 132 -3.88 4.34 0.00
CA ASN A 132 -3.34 5.63 -0.42
C ASN A 132 -3.25 5.77 -1.94
N TYR A 133 -2.91 4.69 -2.65
CA TYR A 133 -2.94 4.71 -4.12
C TYR A 133 -4.35 5.05 -4.65
N LEU A 134 -5.36 4.36 -4.13
CA LEU A 134 -6.75 4.59 -4.53
C LEU A 134 -7.24 5.98 -4.13
N TRP A 135 -6.80 6.49 -2.98
CA TRP A 135 -7.21 7.80 -2.47
C TRP A 135 -6.52 8.97 -3.18
N TYR A 136 -5.19 9.02 -3.18
CA TYR A 136 -4.42 10.17 -3.67
C TYR A 136 -4.06 10.05 -5.14
N ALA A 137 -3.51 8.93 -5.57
CA ALA A 137 -3.03 8.78 -6.95
C ALA A 137 -4.18 8.69 -7.95
N ARG A 138 -5.27 7.99 -7.56
CA ARG A 138 -6.43 7.75 -8.41
C ARG A 138 -7.66 8.59 -8.05
N GLY A 139 -7.92 8.81 -6.76
CA GLY A 139 -9.10 9.55 -6.30
C GLY A 139 -9.06 11.06 -6.53
N HIS A 140 -7.98 11.57 -7.13
CA HIS A 140 -7.73 13.00 -7.39
C HIS A 140 -7.87 13.88 -6.13
N LYS A 141 -7.58 13.30 -4.96
CA LYS A 141 -7.57 14.02 -3.68
C LYS A 141 -6.24 14.75 -3.52
N THR A 142 -6.28 16.00 -3.04
CA THR A 142 -5.10 16.85 -2.85
C THR A 142 -4.56 16.69 -1.44
N TRP A 143 -3.34 16.17 -1.33
CA TRP A 143 -2.59 16.21 -0.08
C TRP A 143 -2.06 17.64 0.19
N PRO A 144 -2.06 18.16 1.42
CA PRO A 144 -2.56 17.53 2.65
C PRO A 144 -4.05 17.84 2.95
N ASP A 145 -4.73 18.59 2.09
CA ASP A 145 -6.05 19.17 2.39
C ASP A 145 -7.19 18.14 2.45
N MET A 146 -7.09 17.04 1.68
CA MET A 146 -8.05 15.93 1.69
C MET A 146 -7.43 14.67 2.27
N MET A 147 -7.35 14.63 3.60
CA MET A 147 -6.98 13.44 4.35
C MET A 147 -8.15 12.44 4.40
N PRO A 148 -7.89 11.13 4.31
CA PRO A 148 -8.91 10.11 4.45
C PRO A 148 -9.54 10.13 5.84
N GLY A 149 -10.85 9.87 5.91
CA GLY A 149 -11.53 9.59 7.18
C GLY A 149 -11.16 8.23 7.77
N ASP A 150 -11.77 7.90 8.92
CA ASP A 150 -11.46 6.69 9.69
C ASP A 150 -11.75 5.39 8.94
N ASN A 151 -12.61 5.42 7.91
CA ASN A 151 -13.00 4.25 7.11
C ASN A 151 -12.73 4.45 5.61
N GLU A 152 -11.81 5.35 5.26
CA GLU A 152 -11.51 5.71 3.87
C GLU A 152 -10.04 5.51 3.54
N GLY A 153 -9.74 5.35 2.23
CA GLY A 153 -8.37 5.25 1.72
C GLY A 153 -7.52 4.21 2.49
N PRO A 154 -6.39 4.62 3.11
CA PRO A 154 -5.52 3.72 3.87
C PRO A 154 -6.16 3.13 5.13
N ASN A 155 -7.25 3.70 5.64
CA ASN A 155 -7.95 3.21 6.83
C ASN A 155 -9.14 2.29 6.50
N ALA A 156 -9.58 2.27 5.25
CA ALA A 156 -10.69 1.44 4.82
C ALA A 156 -10.43 -0.06 5.08
N LEU A 157 -11.50 -0.80 5.33
CA LEU A 157 -11.47 -2.25 5.36
C LEU A 157 -11.19 -2.83 3.97
N ILE A 158 -10.63 -4.04 3.91
CA ILE A 158 -10.24 -4.67 2.64
C ILE A 158 -11.45 -4.99 1.77
N ASP A 159 -12.52 -5.49 2.38
CA ASP A 159 -13.79 -5.77 1.70
C ASP A 159 -14.38 -4.50 1.09
N ASP A 160 -14.31 -3.38 1.78
CA ASP A 160 -14.73 -2.08 1.26
C ASP A 160 -13.91 -1.67 0.02
N LEU A 161 -12.58 -1.78 0.07
CA LEU A 161 -11.72 -1.46 -1.07
C LEU A 161 -11.93 -2.41 -2.27
N VAL A 162 -12.26 -3.66 -2.00
CA VAL A 162 -12.44 -4.70 -3.03
C VAL A 162 -13.84 -4.66 -3.63
N PHE A 163 -14.88 -4.44 -2.85
CA PHE A 163 -16.27 -4.57 -3.29
C PHE A 163 -16.94 -3.24 -3.63
N LYS A 164 -16.58 -2.13 -2.97
CA LYS A 164 -17.21 -0.83 -3.23
C LYS A 164 -16.52 -0.16 -4.42
N GLY A 165 -17.28 0.11 -5.48
CA GLY A 165 -16.79 0.84 -6.65
C GLY A 165 -15.95 0.02 -7.63
N THR A 166 -15.84 -1.30 -7.43
CA THR A 166 -15.23 -2.22 -8.42
C THR A 166 -16.29 -3.02 -9.16
N THR A 167 -15.93 -3.51 -10.34
CA THR A 167 -16.70 -4.50 -11.10
C THR A 167 -16.15 -5.90 -10.80
N PRO A 168 -16.98 -6.87 -10.41
CA PRO A 168 -16.52 -8.23 -10.14
C PRO A 168 -15.89 -8.88 -11.38
N VAL A 169 -14.72 -9.52 -11.20
CA VAL A 169 -14.19 -10.43 -12.23
C VAL A 169 -14.90 -11.77 -12.09
N ALA A 170 -15.84 -12.05 -13.00
CA ALA A 170 -16.65 -13.28 -12.94
C ALA A 170 -15.96 -14.53 -13.51
N GLY A 171 -14.79 -14.38 -14.11
CA GLY A 171 -13.97 -15.46 -14.68
C GLY A 171 -12.70 -14.91 -15.32
N LEU A 172 -11.69 -15.76 -15.53
CA LEU A 172 -10.37 -15.30 -16.00
C LEU A 172 -10.40 -14.74 -17.43
N GLY A 173 -11.34 -15.19 -18.26
CA GLY A 173 -11.55 -14.64 -19.61
C GLY A 173 -12.05 -13.19 -19.63
N LEU A 174 -12.46 -12.64 -18.49
CA LEU A 174 -12.89 -11.25 -18.36
C LEU A 174 -11.77 -10.32 -17.88
N LEU A 175 -10.59 -10.84 -17.55
CA LEU A 175 -9.43 -10.02 -17.23
C LEU A 175 -9.01 -9.22 -18.46
N GLN A 176 -8.98 -7.90 -18.30
CA GLN A 176 -8.54 -6.98 -19.35
C GLN A 176 -7.12 -6.50 -19.03
N PRO A 177 -6.14 -6.64 -19.94
CA PRO A 177 -4.75 -6.26 -19.71
C PRO A 177 -4.58 -4.81 -19.24
N GLY A 178 -5.36 -3.88 -19.79
CA GLY A 178 -5.29 -2.45 -19.47
C GLY A 178 -6.01 -2.03 -18.19
N THR A 179 -6.67 -2.97 -17.50
CA THR A 179 -7.52 -2.65 -16.33
C THR A 179 -6.76 -2.83 -15.03
N LEU A 180 -7.01 -1.92 -14.09
CA LEU A 180 -6.51 -2.01 -12.73
C LEU A 180 -7.38 -2.99 -11.93
N ASN A 181 -6.76 -3.99 -11.30
CA ASN A 181 -7.47 -4.99 -10.51
C ASN A 181 -7.00 -4.95 -9.05
N ILE A 182 -7.96 -5.06 -8.13
CA ILE A 182 -7.73 -5.17 -6.69
C ILE A 182 -8.03 -6.61 -6.28
N PHE A 183 -7.13 -7.18 -5.50
CA PHE A 183 -7.20 -8.54 -5.00
C PHE A 183 -7.42 -8.51 -3.50
N GLY A 184 -8.46 -9.19 -3.01
CA GLY A 184 -8.71 -9.39 -1.57
C GLY A 184 -8.45 -10.84 -1.18
N LEU A 185 -7.57 -11.07 -0.20
CA LEU A 185 -7.27 -12.42 0.29
C LEU A 185 -8.52 -13.04 0.93
N LEU A 186 -8.77 -14.31 0.61
CA LEU A 186 -9.87 -15.11 1.13
C LEU A 186 -9.40 -16.09 2.20
N ASP A 187 -10.22 -16.31 3.22
CA ASP A 187 -10.05 -17.40 4.17
C ASP A 187 -10.47 -18.77 3.58
N ARG A 188 -10.37 -19.82 4.40
CA ARG A 188 -10.82 -21.18 4.05
C ARG A 188 -12.33 -21.32 3.80
N HIS A 189 -13.12 -20.30 4.13
CA HIS A 189 -14.57 -20.23 3.93
C HIS A 189 -14.94 -19.29 2.78
N ASN A 190 -13.97 -18.88 1.95
CA ASN A 190 -14.13 -17.92 0.86
C ASN A 190 -14.70 -16.57 1.31
N ARG A 191 -14.36 -16.12 2.52
CA ARG A 191 -14.65 -14.76 3.01
C ARG A 191 -13.41 -13.90 2.84
N VAL A 192 -13.57 -12.65 2.44
CA VAL A 192 -12.46 -11.69 2.51
C VAL A 192 -12.03 -11.57 3.96
N VAL A 193 -10.74 -11.76 4.23
CA VAL A 193 -10.20 -11.68 5.58
C VAL A 193 -10.17 -10.21 5.99
N PRO A 194 -10.99 -9.78 6.96
CA PRO A 194 -10.94 -8.41 7.42
C PRO A 194 -9.69 -8.18 8.27
N LYS A 195 -9.22 -6.93 8.31
CA LYS A 195 -7.98 -6.52 8.99
C LYS A 195 -7.95 -6.90 10.49
N ASP A 196 -9.10 -7.07 11.12
CA ASP A 196 -9.28 -7.33 12.55
C ASP A 196 -9.36 -8.82 12.93
N SER A 197 -9.32 -9.74 11.97
CA SER A 197 -9.41 -11.17 12.29
C SER A 197 -8.09 -11.68 12.87
N SER A 198 -8.12 -12.14 14.13
CA SER A 198 -6.93 -12.62 14.87
C SER A 198 -6.33 -13.94 14.37
N SER A 199 -6.91 -14.58 13.35
CA SER A 199 -6.57 -15.95 12.93
C SER A 199 -6.10 -16.09 11.48
N ALA A 200 -6.25 -15.06 10.64
CA ALA A 200 -5.77 -15.08 9.26
C ALA A 200 -5.14 -13.72 8.90
N HIS A 201 -4.01 -13.76 8.19
CA HIS A 201 -3.31 -12.55 7.74
C HIS A 201 -4.11 -11.86 6.64
N ALA A 202 -4.96 -10.89 7.01
CA ALA A 202 -5.67 -10.04 6.06
C ALA A 202 -4.70 -9.41 5.05
N HIS A 203 -5.04 -9.44 3.76
CA HIS A 203 -4.12 -8.94 2.73
C HIS A 203 -4.84 -8.43 1.47
N ILE A 204 -4.28 -7.34 0.91
CA ILE A 204 -4.76 -6.68 -0.30
C ILE A 204 -3.60 -6.43 -1.26
N VAL A 205 -3.87 -6.63 -2.55
CA VAL A 205 -2.89 -6.49 -3.64
C VAL A 205 -3.51 -5.71 -4.79
N ILE A 206 -2.69 -5.01 -5.57
CA ILE A 206 -3.15 -4.25 -6.73
C ILE A 206 -2.32 -4.58 -7.98
N SER A 207 -2.96 -4.78 -9.13
CA SER A 207 -2.27 -5.08 -10.39
C SER A 207 -1.71 -3.83 -11.08
N GLU A 208 -0.63 -3.98 -11.83
CA GLU A 208 -0.10 -2.96 -12.72
C GLU A 208 -0.83 -3.03 -14.08
N PRO A 209 -1.55 -1.96 -14.51
CA PRO A 209 -2.21 -1.94 -15.81
C PRO A 209 -1.21 -2.14 -16.97
N GLY A 210 -1.62 -2.90 -17.98
CA GLY A 210 -0.82 -3.21 -19.16
C GLY A 210 0.21 -4.34 -18.96
N LYS A 211 0.45 -4.78 -17.72
CA LYS A 211 1.37 -5.90 -17.42
C LYS A 211 0.61 -7.20 -17.17
N PHE A 212 0.21 -7.84 -18.27
CA PHE A 212 -0.54 -9.10 -18.29
C PHE A 212 0.11 -10.09 -19.25
N THR A 213 0.03 -11.37 -18.93
CA THR A 213 0.28 -12.46 -19.88
C THR A 213 -0.90 -13.44 -19.89
N PRO A 214 -1.43 -13.83 -21.05
CA PRO A 214 -2.52 -14.82 -21.14
C PRO A 214 -2.06 -16.23 -20.77
N SER A 215 -0.75 -16.49 -20.83
CA SER A 215 -0.13 -17.76 -20.49
C SER A 215 1.19 -17.47 -19.77
N SER A 216 1.23 -17.74 -18.47
CA SER A 216 2.38 -17.57 -17.60
C SER A 216 3.59 -18.30 -18.18
N PHE A 217 4.74 -17.63 -18.05
CA PHE A 217 6.00 -17.79 -18.76
C PHE A 217 6.37 -19.22 -19.10
N VAL A 218 6.73 -19.46 -20.37
CA VAL A 218 7.48 -20.62 -20.89
C VAL A 218 9.02 -20.39 -20.76
N THR A 219 9.45 -19.21 -20.26
CA THR A 219 10.86 -18.77 -20.29
C THR A 219 11.36 -18.23 -18.94
N ASN A 220 12.08 -19.06 -18.20
CA ASN A 220 13.20 -18.82 -17.26
C ASN A 220 13.42 -17.43 -16.61
N SER A 221 12.37 -16.74 -16.17
CA SER A 221 12.51 -15.43 -15.50
C SER A 221 12.72 -15.54 -13.98
N PHE A 222 12.50 -16.71 -13.38
CA PHE A 222 12.73 -17.00 -11.94
C PHE A 222 13.89 -17.98 -11.68
N GLY A 223 14.95 -17.96 -12.49
CA GLY A 223 16.16 -18.73 -12.19
C GLY A 223 15.99 -20.25 -12.06
N GLY A 224 14.98 -20.85 -12.70
CA GLY A 224 14.80 -22.31 -12.78
C GLY A 224 13.97 -22.97 -11.65
N LEU A 225 13.37 -22.20 -10.74
CA LEU A 225 12.51 -22.74 -9.65
C LEU A 225 11.06 -23.04 -10.06
N ASP A 226 10.61 -22.57 -11.22
CA ASP A 226 9.19 -22.53 -11.60
C ASP A 226 8.57 -23.88 -12.00
N ALA A 227 9.36 -24.89 -12.40
CA ALA A 227 8.82 -26.14 -12.97
C ALA A 227 7.91 -26.95 -12.02
N ARG A 228 7.98 -26.70 -10.69
CA ARG A 228 7.26 -27.48 -9.67
C ARG A 228 6.01 -26.80 -9.11
N SER A 229 5.81 -25.51 -9.36
CA SER A 229 4.75 -24.74 -8.71
C SER A 229 3.38 -24.85 -9.39
N GLY A 230 3.29 -25.53 -10.54
CA GLY A 230 2.04 -25.66 -11.30
C GLY A 230 1.56 -24.32 -11.88
N ILE A 231 2.46 -23.34 -12.01
CA ILE A 231 2.10 -21.98 -12.43
C ILE A 231 1.98 -21.83 -13.93
N TRP A 232 2.55 -22.75 -14.73
CA TRP A 232 2.68 -22.65 -16.19
C TRP A 232 1.32 -22.74 -16.90
N GLY A 233 1.16 -21.99 -17.99
CA GLY A 233 -0.03 -22.07 -18.83
C GLY A 233 -1.24 -21.29 -18.32
N HIS A 234 -1.09 -20.53 -17.23
CA HIS A 234 -2.17 -19.79 -16.58
C HIS A 234 -2.05 -18.29 -16.82
N PRO A 235 -3.15 -17.53 -16.96
CA PRO A 235 -3.04 -16.08 -17.07
C PRO A 235 -2.33 -15.51 -15.84
N ALA A 236 -1.53 -14.46 -16.04
CA ALA A 236 -0.82 -13.80 -14.96
C ALA A 236 -0.83 -12.27 -15.10
N LEU A 237 -0.87 -11.60 -13.95
CA LEU A 237 -0.82 -10.16 -13.81
C LEU A 237 0.45 -9.78 -13.04
N TRP A 238 1.09 -8.67 -13.40
CA TRP A 238 2.11 -8.07 -12.52
C TRP A 238 1.38 -7.31 -11.41
N CYS A 239 1.71 -7.59 -10.17
CA CYS A 239 1.07 -6.97 -9.03
C CYS A 239 2.08 -6.32 -8.10
N VAL A 240 1.60 -5.35 -7.32
CA VAL A 240 2.34 -4.63 -6.30
C VAL A 240 1.61 -4.80 -4.97
N GLU A 241 2.37 -5.07 -3.90
CA GLU A 241 1.83 -5.26 -2.56
C GLU A 241 2.81 -4.80 -1.49
N SER A 242 2.31 -4.45 -0.31
CA SER A 242 3.13 -4.37 0.91
C SER A 242 2.88 -5.62 1.76
N THR A 243 3.86 -6.50 1.89
CA THR A 243 3.74 -7.77 2.62
C THR A 243 5.06 -8.26 3.20
N GLY A 244 5.03 -8.97 4.32
CA GLY A 244 6.23 -9.59 4.88
C GLY A 244 6.04 -9.93 6.35
N PRO A 245 7.00 -10.61 6.98
CA PRO A 245 7.14 -10.46 8.42
C PRO A 245 7.39 -8.97 8.72
N GLN A 246 6.91 -8.50 9.87
CA GLN A 246 7.25 -7.16 10.36
C GLN A 246 8.76 -6.97 10.29
N HIS A 247 9.19 -5.79 9.84
CA HIS A 247 10.61 -5.38 9.76
C HIS A 247 11.45 -5.88 8.57
N HIS A 248 10.87 -6.56 7.58
CA HIS A 248 11.56 -6.91 6.33
C HIS A 248 11.13 -6.03 5.16
N ILE A 249 11.86 -6.10 4.03
CA ILE A 249 11.45 -5.51 2.76
C ILE A 249 10.05 -6.05 2.42
N GLY A 250 9.09 -5.14 2.51
CA GLY A 250 7.66 -5.36 2.46
C GLY A 250 7.02 -4.96 1.14
N LEU A 251 7.38 -3.80 0.60
CA LEU A 251 6.83 -3.27 -0.65
C LEU A 251 7.46 -3.99 -1.85
N LYS A 252 6.77 -5.00 -2.36
CA LYS A 252 7.22 -5.91 -3.41
C LYS A 252 6.34 -5.81 -4.64
N ASP A 253 6.87 -6.25 -5.76
CA ASP A 253 6.12 -6.45 -6.98
C ASP A 253 6.60 -7.70 -7.72
N GLY A 254 5.70 -8.33 -8.47
CA GLY A 254 6.00 -9.58 -9.15
C GLY A 254 4.79 -10.16 -9.89
N TRP A 255 5.00 -11.29 -10.56
CA TRP A 255 3.95 -11.99 -11.30
C TRP A 255 3.03 -12.82 -10.41
N TYR A 256 1.73 -12.72 -10.69
CA TYR A 256 0.66 -13.43 -9.99
C TYR A 256 -0.08 -14.30 -11.00
N ALA A 257 0.09 -15.62 -10.93
CA ALA A 257 -0.58 -16.56 -11.83
C ALA A 257 -1.93 -16.98 -11.24
N LEU A 258 -2.97 -17.06 -12.08
CA LEU A 258 -4.35 -17.23 -11.62
C LEU A 258 -4.97 -18.51 -12.17
N THR A 259 -5.69 -19.23 -11.30
CA THR A 259 -6.58 -20.33 -11.70
C THR A 259 -7.97 -20.17 -11.09
N GLU A 260 -8.97 -20.68 -11.77
CA GLU A 260 -10.35 -20.64 -11.31
C GLU A 260 -10.58 -21.72 -10.23
N MET A 261 -11.21 -21.35 -9.11
CA MET A 261 -11.62 -22.33 -8.12
C MET A 261 -12.98 -22.90 -8.53
N ILE A 262 -12.98 -24.11 -9.09
CA ILE A 262 -14.20 -24.81 -9.49
C ILE A 262 -14.75 -25.64 -8.32
N ASP A 263 -16.04 -25.51 -8.04
CA ASP A 263 -16.77 -26.39 -7.13
C ASP A 263 -17.00 -27.74 -7.82
N SER A 264 -16.43 -28.81 -7.23
CA SER A 264 -16.47 -30.17 -7.80
C SER A 264 -17.88 -30.75 -7.95
N LYS A 265 -18.86 -30.29 -7.17
CA LYS A 265 -20.23 -30.82 -7.20
C LYS A 265 -21.06 -30.15 -8.28
N THR A 266 -20.86 -28.85 -8.47
CA THR A 266 -21.67 -28.03 -9.37
C THR A 266 -20.99 -27.75 -10.72
N ASN A 267 -19.68 -27.99 -10.81
CA ASN A 267 -18.83 -27.63 -11.94
C ASN A 267 -18.94 -26.12 -12.28
N ARG A 268 -19.06 -25.28 -11.24
CA ARG A 268 -19.15 -23.81 -11.36
C ARG A 268 -18.02 -23.15 -10.58
N LEU A 269 -17.66 -21.93 -10.98
CA LEU A 269 -16.77 -21.08 -10.19
C LEU A 269 -17.34 -20.86 -8.78
N GLN A 270 -16.50 -21.06 -7.78
CA GLN A 270 -16.83 -20.80 -6.39
C GLN A 270 -17.08 -19.29 -6.19
N SER A 271 -18.17 -18.97 -5.51
CA SER A 271 -18.50 -17.60 -5.14
C SER A 271 -17.85 -17.21 -3.81
N VAL A 272 -17.59 -15.92 -3.66
CA VAL A 272 -17.21 -15.34 -2.36
C VAL A 272 -18.43 -15.36 -1.43
N HIS A 273 -18.22 -15.75 -0.17
CA HIS A 273 -19.26 -15.79 0.83
C HIS A 273 -19.85 -14.39 1.06
N GLY A 274 -21.17 -14.25 0.96
CA GLY A 274 -21.86 -12.95 1.07
C GLY A 274 -21.83 -12.09 -0.20
N HIS A 275 -21.04 -12.44 -1.22
CA HIS A 275 -20.86 -11.67 -2.44
C HIS A 275 -20.92 -12.58 -3.68
N SER A 276 -22.12 -13.05 -4.05
CA SER A 276 -22.33 -14.09 -5.08
C SER A 276 -21.84 -13.71 -6.49
N THR A 277 -21.74 -12.41 -6.79
CA THR A 277 -21.21 -11.87 -8.05
C THR A 277 -19.69 -11.93 -8.13
N PHE A 278 -18.99 -11.95 -6.99
CA PHE A 278 -17.55 -12.11 -6.91
C PHE A 278 -17.17 -13.59 -6.85
N LYS A 279 -16.07 -13.94 -7.51
CA LYS A 279 -15.57 -15.32 -7.61
C LYS A 279 -14.26 -15.49 -6.86
N ALA A 280 -14.03 -16.71 -6.39
CA ALA A 280 -12.78 -17.11 -5.77
C ALA A 280 -11.82 -17.65 -6.84
N PHE A 281 -10.59 -17.20 -6.77
CA PHE A 281 -9.48 -17.58 -7.63
C PHE A 281 -8.35 -18.10 -6.76
N ARG A 282 -7.67 -19.14 -7.23
CA ARG A 282 -6.42 -19.58 -6.61
C ARG A 282 -5.30 -18.82 -7.31
N VAL A 283 -4.50 -18.10 -6.53
CA VAL A 283 -3.49 -17.17 -7.05
C VAL A 283 -2.13 -17.53 -6.49
N TYR A 284 -1.18 -17.77 -7.39
CA TYR A 284 0.22 -17.93 -7.03
C TYR A 284 0.86 -16.56 -6.93
N ARG A 285 1.45 -16.24 -5.77
CA ARG A 285 2.06 -14.94 -5.50
C ARG A 285 3.56 -15.02 -5.71
N GLY A 286 4.09 -14.52 -6.83
CA GLY A 286 5.53 -14.59 -7.13
C GLY A 286 6.42 -13.90 -6.08
N THR A 287 5.88 -12.93 -5.35
CA THR A 287 6.53 -12.19 -4.25
C THR A 287 6.73 -13.00 -2.96
N LYS A 288 5.97 -14.10 -2.82
CA LYS A 288 5.93 -15.00 -1.65
C LYS A 288 6.23 -16.45 -1.98
N ASN A 289 6.17 -16.82 -3.26
CA ASN A 289 6.35 -18.18 -3.73
C ASN A 289 5.31 -19.15 -3.09
N GLU A 290 4.05 -18.72 -3.00
CA GLU A 290 2.96 -19.46 -2.37
C GLU A 290 1.64 -19.34 -3.15
N TRP A 291 0.75 -20.31 -2.97
CA TRP A 291 -0.62 -20.29 -3.50
C TRP A 291 -1.59 -19.88 -2.40
N ASP A 292 -2.41 -18.88 -2.69
CA ASP A 292 -3.44 -18.34 -1.81
C ASP A 292 -4.77 -18.23 -2.56
N ASN A 293 -5.88 -18.02 -1.84
CA ASN A 293 -7.18 -17.78 -2.44
C ASN A 293 -7.48 -16.27 -2.42
N PHE A 294 -7.92 -15.72 -3.55
CA PHE A 294 -8.28 -14.31 -3.67
C PHE A 294 -9.62 -14.14 -4.37
N THR A 295 -10.27 -13.02 -4.11
CA THR A 295 -11.28 -12.44 -4.99
C THR A 295 -10.69 -11.25 -5.74
N ILE A 296 -11.27 -10.90 -6.88
CA ILE A 296 -10.75 -9.84 -7.77
C ILE A 296 -11.87 -8.88 -8.16
N GLY A 297 -11.66 -7.59 -7.88
CA GLY A 297 -12.47 -6.48 -8.37
C GLY A 297 -11.69 -5.66 -9.39
N SER A 298 -12.26 -5.42 -10.56
CA SER A 298 -11.71 -4.55 -11.59
C SER A 298 -12.21 -3.12 -11.40
N LEU A 299 -11.31 -2.15 -11.45
CA LEU A 299 -11.69 -0.75 -11.51
C LEU A 299 -11.69 -0.28 -12.96
N SER A 300 -12.85 0.14 -13.46
CA SER A 300 -13.02 0.69 -14.81
C SER A 300 -11.93 1.71 -15.12
N ALA A 301 -11.39 1.73 -16.33
CA ALA A 301 -10.51 2.83 -16.74
C ALA A 301 -11.28 4.14 -16.58
N THR A 302 -10.95 4.94 -15.57
CA THR A 302 -11.47 6.30 -15.45
C THR A 302 -10.89 7.07 -16.62
N THR A 303 -11.77 7.48 -17.54
CA THR A 303 -11.50 8.39 -18.66
C THR A 303 -10.89 9.69 -18.19
#